data_AF-A4S7E7-F1
#
_entry.id   AF-A4S7E7-F1
#
_cell.length_a   1.000
_cell.length_b   1.000
_cell.length_c   1.000
_cell.angle_alpha   90.00
_cell.angle_beta   90.00
_cell.angle_gamma   90.00
#
_symmetry.space_group_name_H-M   'P 1'
#
loop_
_entity.id
_entity.type
_entity.pdbx_description
1 polymer ?
#
loop_
_entity_poly.entity_id
_entity_poly.type
_entity_poly.pdbx_seq_one_letter_code
_entity_poly.pdbx_strand_id
1 'polypeptide(L)'
;AMKTNAKYGDESVYFDLSDVEATTGSWDVYGVDASSRYPDQQAAFFEYAAQGLGRREAVYSLLAVSAGLLTVGYGVKGAKDAKLPITVGPQ
;
A
#
# COMPACT_ATOMS: atom_id res chain seq x y z
N ALA A 1 40.08 -8.13 30.59
CA ALA A 1 38.87 -8.44 29.81
C ALA A 1 39.12 -8.06 28.36
N MET A 2 39.05 -9.02 27.43
CA MET A 2 39.26 -8.78 26.00
C MET A 2 38.00 -8.11 25.43
N LYS A 3 38.15 -6.90 24.90
CA LYS A 3 37.07 -6.16 24.23
C LYS A 3 36.85 -6.81 22.86
N THR A 4 35.67 -7.40 22.63
CA THR A 4 35.29 -7.91 21.30
C THR A 4 35.03 -6.73 20.38
N ASN A 5 35.96 -6.48 19.44
CA ASN A 5 35.81 -5.49 18.37
C ASN A 5 35.37 -6.24 17.11
N ALA A 6 34.08 -6.44 16.94
CA ALA A 6 33.51 -6.88 15.68
C ALA A 6 32.65 -5.72 15.19
N LYS A 7 33.24 -4.86 14.35
CA LYS A 7 32.55 -3.73 13.74
C LYS A 7 32.29 -4.08 12.28
N TYR A 8 31.04 -4.03 11.85
CA TYR A 8 30.70 -4.23 10.45
C TYR A 8 31.41 -3.17 9.59
N GLY A 9 32.16 -3.61 8.57
CA GLY A 9 32.91 -2.73 7.66
C GLY A 9 34.43 -2.76 7.79
N ASP A 10 34.99 -3.48 8.76
CA ASP A 10 36.43 -3.79 8.82
C ASP A 10 36.79 -4.98 7.90
N GLU A 11 38.07 -5.12 7.52
CA GLU A 11 38.51 -6.16 6.57
C GLU A 11 38.15 -7.57 7.05
N SER A 12 37.34 -8.27 6.27
CA SER A 12 36.82 -9.63 6.56
C SER A 12 35.99 -9.75 7.86
N VAL A 13 35.43 -8.64 8.37
CA VAL A 13 34.51 -8.61 9.52
C VAL A 13 33.11 -8.21 9.05
N TYR A 14 32.21 -9.20 8.98
CA TYR A 14 30.84 -9.03 8.47
C TYR A 14 29.76 -9.25 9.54
N PHE A 15 30.16 -9.43 10.79
CA PHE A 15 29.26 -9.75 11.89
C PHE A 15 29.45 -8.74 13.02
N ASP A 16 28.39 -8.04 13.38
CA ASP A 16 28.39 -7.00 14.40
C ASP A 16 27.17 -7.19 15.32
N LEU A 17 27.44 -7.52 16.59
CA LEU A 17 26.38 -7.70 17.59
C LEU A 17 25.79 -6.37 18.08
N SER A 18 26.48 -5.26 17.84
CA SER A 18 26.00 -3.91 18.15
C SER A 18 25.19 -3.30 17.02
N ASP A 19 25.35 -3.80 15.78
CA ASP A 19 24.59 -3.40 14.59
C ASP A 19 24.05 -4.64 13.86
N VAL A 20 22.91 -5.12 14.35
CA VAL A 20 22.23 -6.30 13.80
C VAL A 20 21.68 -6.00 12.41
N GLU A 21 21.21 -4.77 12.14
CA GLU A 21 20.62 -4.40 10.85
C GLU A 21 21.66 -4.50 9.72
N ALA A 22 22.88 -4.03 9.98
CA ALA A 22 24.00 -4.18 9.05
C ALA A 22 24.39 -5.65 8.85
N THR A 23 24.41 -6.43 9.95
CA THR A 23 24.72 -7.87 9.94
C THR A 23 23.70 -8.70 9.18
N THR A 24 22.40 -8.37 9.29
CA THR A 24 21.31 -9.10 8.62
C THR A 24 21.03 -8.59 7.21
N GLY A 25 21.75 -7.56 6.75
CA GLY A 25 21.58 -7.01 5.42
C GLY A 25 20.26 -6.24 5.25
N SER A 26 19.76 -5.61 6.32
CA SER A 26 18.49 -4.87 6.34
C SER A 26 18.59 -3.48 5.70
N TRP A 27 19.21 -3.42 4.52
CA TRP A 27 19.48 -2.18 3.79
C TRP A 27 18.34 -1.85 2.84
N ASP A 28 17.88 -0.59 2.84
CA ASP A 28 17.05 -0.08 1.76
C ASP A 28 17.93 0.27 0.56
N VAL A 29 18.12 -0.69 -0.33
CA VAL A 29 19.00 -0.57 -1.52
C VAL A 29 18.48 0.47 -2.52
N TYR A 30 17.17 0.79 -2.48
CA TYR A 30 16.52 1.66 -3.45
C TYR A 30 15.91 2.93 -2.86
N GLY A 31 15.97 3.07 -1.54
CA GLY A 31 15.60 4.29 -0.83
C GLY A 31 16.41 5.46 -1.35
N VAL A 32 15.71 6.47 -1.85
CA VAL A 32 16.32 7.74 -2.25
C VAL A 32 15.91 8.78 -1.24
N ASP A 33 16.89 9.30 -0.49
CA ASP A 33 16.67 10.45 0.38
C ASP A 33 16.57 11.72 -0.47
N ALA A 34 15.35 11.98 -0.95
CA ALA A 34 15.02 13.15 -1.74
C ALA A 34 13.73 13.77 -1.21
N SER A 35 13.64 15.09 -1.31
CA SER A 35 12.38 15.82 -1.08
C SER A 35 11.31 15.42 -2.11
N SER A 36 10.06 15.83 -1.85
CA SER A 36 8.94 15.59 -2.76
C SER A 36 9.29 15.97 -4.19
N ARG A 37 9.09 15.02 -5.12
CA ARG A 37 9.32 15.22 -6.56
C ARG A 37 8.16 15.93 -7.25
N TYR A 38 7.04 16.11 -6.56
CA TYR A 38 5.83 16.71 -7.11
C TYR A 38 5.71 18.17 -6.69
N PRO A 39 5.13 19.03 -7.56
CA PRO A 39 4.84 20.41 -7.21
C PRO A 39 3.95 20.53 -5.98
N ASP A 40 4.22 21.51 -5.12
CA ASP A 40 3.51 21.71 -3.85
C ASP A 40 1.99 21.87 -4.03
N GLN A 41 1.56 22.52 -5.10
CA GLN A 41 0.13 22.68 -5.42
C GLN A 41 -0.56 21.34 -5.67
N GLN A 42 0.12 20.39 -6.33
CA GLN A 42 -0.41 19.05 -6.58
C GLN A 42 -0.44 18.24 -5.29
N ALA A 43 0.63 18.31 -4.51
CA ALA A 43 0.72 17.64 -3.21
C ALA A 43 -0.42 18.10 -2.28
N ALA A 44 -0.60 19.42 -2.14
CA ALA A 44 -1.66 19.99 -1.31
C ALA A 44 -3.07 19.57 -1.78
N PHE A 45 -3.32 19.57 -3.08
CA PHE A 45 -4.60 19.11 -3.62
C PHE A 45 -4.92 17.67 -3.20
N PHE A 46 -3.98 16.75 -3.40
CA PHE A 46 -4.21 15.34 -3.09
C PHE A 46 -4.25 15.07 -1.60
N GLU A 47 -3.50 15.81 -0.79
CA GLU A 47 -3.56 15.71 0.66
C GLU A 47 -4.96 16.04 1.20
N TYR A 48 -5.58 17.12 0.71
CA TYR A 48 -6.95 17.46 1.10
C TYR A 48 -8.01 16.55 0.47
N ALA A 49 -7.87 16.22 -0.83
CA ALA A 49 -8.86 15.40 -1.54
C ALA A 49 -8.92 13.96 -0.99
N ALA A 50 -7.77 13.38 -0.63
CA ALA A 50 -7.71 12.02 -0.09
C ALA A 50 -7.95 11.97 1.43
N GLN A 51 -8.02 13.11 2.12
CA GLN A 51 -8.11 13.17 3.58
C GLN A 51 -9.28 12.35 4.15
N GLY A 52 -10.44 12.41 3.50
CA GLY A 52 -11.62 11.63 3.90
C GLY A 52 -11.45 10.11 3.80
N LEU A 53 -10.50 9.66 2.98
CA LEU A 53 -10.16 8.25 2.76
C LEU A 53 -8.79 7.87 3.35
N GLY A 54 -8.17 8.74 4.14
CA GLY A 54 -6.85 8.45 4.72
C GLY A 54 -6.86 7.37 5.80
N ARG A 55 -8.03 7.03 6.36
CA ARG A 55 -8.16 6.01 7.40
C ARG A 55 -8.50 4.65 6.78
N ARG A 56 -7.68 3.64 7.09
CA ARG A 56 -7.83 2.27 6.59
C ARG A 56 -9.23 1.69 6.80
N GLU A 57 -9.79 1.85 8.00
CA GLU A 57 -11.15 1.37 8.32
C GLU A 57 -12.25 2.11 7.55
N ALA A 58 -12.06 3.40 7.27
CA ALA A 58 -12.99 4.18 6.45
C ALA A 58 -12.98 3.71 5.00
N VAL A 59 -11.79 3.40 4.46
CA VAL A 59 -11.66 2.82 3.11
C VAL A 59 -12.28 1.43 3.04
N TYR A 60 -12.02 0.58 4.03
CA TYR A 60 -12.56 -0.78 4.04
C TYR A 60 -14.07 -0.81 4.16
N SER A 61 -14.64 -0.03 5.08
CA SER A 61 -16.10 0.06 5.20
C SER A 61 -16.74 0.67 3.96
N LEU A 62 -16.17 1.74 3.39
CA LEU A 62 -16.66 2.32 2.14
C LEU A 62 -16.64 1.30 1.01
N LEU A 63 -15.51 0.64 0.76
CA LEU A 63 -15.37 -0.32 -0.34
C LEU A 63 -16.29 -1.52 -0.15
N ALA A 64 -16.31 -2.14 1.03
CA ALA A 64 -17.12 -3.33 1.27
C ALA A 64 -18.62 -3.03 1.14
N VAL A 65 -19.10 -1.93 1.72
CA VAL A 65 -20.53 -1.57 1.68
C VAL A 65 -20.93 -1.09 0.30
N SER A 66 -20.20 -0.13 -0.28
CA SER A 66 -20.57 0.43 -1.59
C SER A 66 -20.42 -0.60 -2.71
N ALA A 67 -19.34 -1.39 -2.74
CA ALA A 67 -19.18 -2.43 -3.76
C ALA A 67 -20.28 -3.49 -3.61
N GLY A 68 -20.58 -3.94 -2.39
CA GLY A 68 -21.66 -4.89 -2.15
C GLY A 68 -23.01 -4.37 -2.66
N LEU A 69 -23.37 -3.13 -2.32
CA LEU A 69 -24.61 -2.50 -2.76
C LEU A 69 -24.65 -2.31 -4.28
N LEU A 70 -23.56 -1.86 -4.90
CA LEU A 70 -23.49 -1.65 -6.34
C LEU A 70 -23.55 -2.96 -7.12
N THR A 71 -22.88 -4.02 -6.63
CA THR A 71 -22.94 -5.35 -7.25
C THR A 71 -24.36 -5.92 -7.19
N VAL A 72 -25.02 -5.84 -6.04
CA VAL A 72 -26.42 -6.31 -5.91
C VAL A 72 -27.36 -5.46 -6.76
N GLY A 73 -27.23 -4.13 -6.69
CA GLY A 73 -28.06 -3.21 -7.47
C GLY A 73 -27.92 -3.44 -8.98
N TYR A 74 -26.70 -3.66 -9.46
CA TYR A 74 -26.44 -4.05 -10.83
C TYR A 74 -27.04 -5.42 -11.14
N GLY A 75 -26.83 -6.44 -10.30
CA GLY A 75 -27.38 -7.78 -10.51
C GLY A 75 -28.91 -7.82 -10.59
N VAL A 76 -29.61 -7.00 -9.81
CA VAL A 76 -31.08 -6.99 -9.76
C VAL A 76 -31.70 -6.21 -10.92
N LYS A 77 -31.18 -5.02 -11.22
CA LYS A 77 -31.75 -4.11 -12.22
C LYS A 77 -30.85 -3.92 -13.43
N GLY A 78 -29.58 -3.59 -13.21
CA GLY A 78 -28.62 -3.34 -14.29
C GLY A 78 -28.47 -4.51 -15.26
N ALA A 79 -28.46 -5.75 -14.74
CA ALA A 79 -28.37 -6.97 -15.54
C ALA A 79 -29.59 -7.19 -16.44
N LYS A 80 -30.79 -6.82 -15.98
CA LYS A 80 -32.03 -6.89 -16.76
C LYS A 80 -32.04 -5.83 -17.84
N ASP A 81 -31.67 -4.60 -17.49
CA ASP A 81 -31.59 -3.47 -18.42
C ASP A 81 -30.55 -3.76 -19.53
N ALA A 82 -29.44 -4.42 -19.18
CA ALA A 82 -28.39 -4.85 -20.11
C ALA A 82 -28.72 -6.15 -20.87
N LYS A 83 -29.89 -6.76 -20.65
CA LYS A 83 -30.32 -8.01 -21.27
C LYS A 83 -29.29 -9.13 -21.15
N LEU A 84 -28.67 -9.27 -19.98
CA LEU A 84 -27.72 -10.35 -19.76
C LEU A 84 -28.42 -11.71 -19.93
N PRO A 85 -27.76 -12.74 -20.48
CA PRO A 85 -28.42 -14.00 -20.85
C PRO A 85 -29.23 -14.65 -19.72
N ILE A 86 -28.74 -14.57 -18.48
CA ILE A 86 -29.42 -15.09 -17.30
C ILE A 86 -30.76 -14.39 -16.99
N THR A 87 -30.95 -13.17 -17.47
CA THR A 87 -32.17 -12.37 -17.26
C THR A 87 -33.20 -12.51 -18.37
N VAL A 88 -32.77 -12.90 -19.57
CA VAL A 88 -33.64 -13.11 -20.74
C VAL A 88 -34.18 -14.55 -20.79
N GLY A 89 -33.38 -15.52 -20.34
CA GLY A 89 -33.72 -16.94 -20.41
C GLY A 89 -33.51 -17.54 -21.81
N PRO A 90 -33.83 -18.83 -22.00
CA PRO A 90 -33.83 -19.47 -23.31
C PRO A 90 -34.82 -18.78 -24.26
N GLN A 91 -34.47 -18.66 -25.55
CA GLN A 91 -35.34 -18.10 -26.58
C GLN A 91 -36.33 -19.14 -27.11
#